data_AF-A0A023UIU5-F1
#
_entry.id   AF-A0A023UIU5-F1
#
_cell.length_a   1.000
_cell.length_b   1.000
_cell.length_c   1.000
_cell.angle_alpha   90.00
_cell.angle_beta   90.00
_cell.angle_gamma   90.00
#
_symmetry.space_group_name_H-M   'P 1'
#
loop_
_entity.id
_entity.type
_entity.pdbx_description
1 polymer ?
#
loop_
_entity_poly.entity_id
_entity_poly.type
_entity_poly.pdbx_seq_one_letter_code
_entity_poly.pdbx_strand_id
1 'polypeptide(L)'
;YIMFGPDICGYSTKKVHVIFNYKGQNHLIKKDIKCKDDELTHLYTLILRPDQTYEVKIDNEKVESGSLEEDWDFLPPKKIKDPEAKKPEDWDDRAKIDDPEDTKPEDWDKPENIPDPDAKKPDDWDEDMDGEWEPAMIPNPE
;
A
#
# COMPACT_ATOMS: atom_id res chain seq x y z
N TYR A 1 -4.69 17.55 -30.91
CA TYR A 1 -4.96 18.72 -30.04
C TYR A 1 -4.10 18.59 -28.79
N ILE A 2 -3.67 19.71 -28.20
CA ILE A 2 -2.79 19.75 -27.03
C ILE A 2 -3.37 20.75 -26.03
N MET A 3 -3.44 20.37 -24.76
CA MET A 3 -3.69 21.29 -23.65
C MET A 3 -2.43 21.33 -22.78
N PHE A 4 -1.86 22.51 -22.63
CA PHE A 4 -0.64 22.74 -21.87
C PHE A 4 -0.78 23.99 -21.01
N GLY A 5 -0.47 23.88 -19.72
CA GLY A 5 -0.45 25.03 -18.83
C GLY A 5 -0.51 24.66 -17.35
N PRO A 6 -0.19 25.61 -16.45
CA PRO A 6 -0.36 25.42 -15.03
C PRO A 6 -1.84 25.33 -14.65
N ASP A 7 -2.16 24.44 -13.72
CA ASP A 7 -3.47 24.30 -13.10
C ASP A 7 -3.32 24.25 -11.59
N ILE A 8 -4.01 25.18 -10.94
CA ILE A 8 -3.98 25.40 -9.51
C ILE A 8 -5.42 25.39 -9.02
N CYS A 9 -5.78 24.32 -8.32
CA CYS A 9 -7.05 24.20 -7.61
C CYS A 9 -6.78 23.89 -6.14
N GLY A 10 -6.89 24.91 -5.29
CA GLY A 10 -6.68 24.82 -3.84
C GLY A 10 -5.26 24.41 -3.44
N TYR A 11 -5.15 23.68 -2.33
CA TYR A 11 -3.87 23.20 -1.79
C TYR A 11 -3.41 21.86 -2.36
N SER A 12 -4.33 21.09 -2.94
CA SER A 12 -4.12 19.69 -3.31
C SER A 12 -3.67 19.50 -4.76
N THR A 13 -4.05 20.39 -5.67
CA THR A 13 -3.70 20.28 -7.09
C THR A 13 -2.97 21.52 -7.55
N LYS A 14 -1.65 21.38 -7.70
CA LYS A 14 -0.71 22.39 -8.21
C LYS A 14 0.22 21.72 -9.21
N LYS A 15 -0.24 21.57 -10.45
CA LYS A 15 0.52 20.86 -11.48
C LYS A 15 0.38 21.49 -12.85
N VAL A 16 1.36 21.24 -13.71
CA VAL A 16 1.31 21.61 -15.12
C VAL A 16 0.66 20.47 -15.88
N HIS A 17 -0.47 20.74 -16.53
CA HIS A 17 -1.08 19.77 -17.42
C HIS A 17 -0.33 19.75 -18.74
N VAL A 18 -0.10 18.53 -19.23
CA VAL A 18 0.37 18.26 -20.58
C VAL A 18 -0.49 17.13 -21.14
N ILE A 19 -1.53 17.50 -21.87
CA ILE A 19 -2.56 16.57 -22.34
C ILE A 19 -2.54 16.51 -23.86
N PHE A 20 -2.40 15.30 -24.38
CA PHE A 20 -2.45 15.03 -25.80
C PHE A 20 -3.77 14.37 -26.17
N ASN A 21 -4.45 14.92 -27.18
CA ASN A 21 -5.55 14.22 -27.81
C ASN A 21 -5.01 13.28 -28.89
N TYR A 22 -5.19 11.98 -28.69
CA TYR A 22 -4.82 10.92 -29.61
C TYR A 22 -6.03 10.01 -29.83
N LYS A 23 -6.38 9.74 -31.10
CA LYS A 23 -7.55 8.90 -31.48
C LYS A 23 -8.87 9.30 -30.81
N GLY A 24 -9.07 10.60 -30.54
CA GLY A 24 -10.29 11.12 -29.91
C GLY A 24 -10.32 11.00 -28.39
N GLN A 25 -9.30 10.41 -27.76
CA GLN A 25 -9.13 10.35 -26.31
C GLN A 25 -8.07 11.32 -25.83
N ASN A 26 -8.32 11.96 -24.68
CA ASN A 26 -7.37 12.84 -24.02
C ASN A 26 -6.49 12.03 -23.07
N HIS A 27 -5.18 12.03 -23.32
CA HIS A 27 -4.19 11.33 -22.50
C HIS A 27 -3.43 12.35 -21.66
N LEU A 28 -3.51 12.19 -20.34
CA LEU A 28 -2.76 13.00 -19.38
C LEU A 28 -1.36 12.42 -19.22
N ILE A 29 -0.40 13.29 -18.91
CA ILE A 29 0.96 12.90 -18.55
C ILE A 29 0.94 12.12 -17.23
N LYS A 30 1.74 11.04 -17.16
CA LYS A 30 1.89 10.23 -15.93
C LYS A 30 2.73 10.93 -14.87
N LYS A 31 3.68 11.76 -15.29
CA LYS A 31 4.59 12.49 -14.41
C LYS A 31 3.90 13.70 -13.79
N ASP A 32 4.17 13.93 -12.51
CA ASP A 32 3.67 15.09 -11.79
C ASP A 32 4.66 16.26 -11.93
N ILE A 33 4.30 17.24 -12.76
CA ILE A 33 5.10 18.45 -12.97
C ILE A 33 4.57 19.54 -12.05
N LYS A 34 5.35 19.94 -11.05
CA LYS A 34 4.94 21.02 -10.14
C LYS A 34 4.89 22.36 -10.88
N CYS A 35 3.79 23.08 -10.72
CA CYS A 35 3.70 24.47 -11.17
C CYS A 35 4.28 25.42 -10.12
N LYS A 36 4.63 26.63 -10.55
CA LYS A 36 4.96 27.74 -9.65
C LYS A 36 3.67 28.35 -9.11
N ASP A 37 3.64 28.63 -7.82
CA ASP A 37 2.46 29.12 -7.08
C ASP A 37 2.69 30.47 -6.40
N ASP A 38 3.77 31.16 -6.77
CA ASP A 38 4.05 32.52 -6.30
C ASP A 38 3.30 33.59 -7.14
N GLU A 39 3.40 34.86 -6.74
CA GLU A 39 2.70 35.99 -7.40
C GLU A 39 3.49 36.59 -8.57
N LEU A 40 4.61 35.99 -8.99
CA LEU A 40 5.45 36.46 -10.08
C LEU A 40 4.99 35.90 -11.44
N THR A 41 5.47 36.53 -12.50
CA THR A 41 5.23 36.05 -13.86
C THR A 41 6.19 34.91 -14.18
N HIS A 42 5.65 33.74 -14.51
CA HIS A 42 6.42 32.59 -14.96
C HIS A 42 6.19 32.26 -16.43
N LEU A 43 7.23 31.75 -17.09
CA LEU A 43 7.18 31.32 -18.47
C LEU A 43 7.12 29.80 -18.55
N TYR A 44 6.04 29.26 -19.14
CA TYR A 44 5.88 27.83 -19.39
C TYR A 44 6.11 27.53 -20.88
N THR A 45 7.05 26.65 -21.17
CA THR A 45 7.39 26.26 -22.55
C THR A 45 7.30 24.75 -22.70
N LEU A 46 6.51 24.29 -23.68
CA LEU A 46 6.45 22.90 -24.11
C LEU A 46 7.14 22.78 -25.47
N ILE A 47 8.15 21.93 -25.56
CA ILE A 47 8.87 21.62 -26.79
C ILE A 47 8.54 20.17 -27.16
N LEU A 48 8.01 19.97 -28.35
CA LEU A 48 7.73 18.65 -28.92
C LEU A 48 8.58 18.45 -30.15
N ARG A 49 9.29 17.33 -30.18
CA ARG A 49 10.20 16.98 -31.27
C ARG A 49 9.60 15.88 -32.13
N PRO A 50 9.93 15.85 -33.44
CA PRO A 50 9.44 14.82 -34.36
C PRO A 50 10.03 13.42 -34.07
N ASP A 51 11.06 13.32 -33.24
CA ASP A 51 11.64 12.06 -32.75
C ASP A 51 10.81 11.42 -31.61
N GLN A 52 9.61 11.95 -31.34
CA GLN A 52 8.69 11.50 -30.27
C GLN A 52 9.17 11.82 -28.85
N THR A 53 10.09 12.77 -28.69
CA THR A 53 10.50 13.29 -27.39
C THR A 53 9.82 14.62 -27.06
N TYR A 54 9.72 14.91 -25.76
CA TYR A 54 9.20 16.18 -25.26
C TYR A 54 10.12 16.76 -24.18
N GLU A 55 10.03 18.08 -24.04
CA GLU A 55 10.72 18.83 -23.00
C GLU A 55 9.79 19.92 -22.48
N VAL A 56 9.66 20.00 -21.16
CA VAL A 56 8.93 21.07 -20.47
C VAL A 56 9.92 21.96 -19.75
N LYS A 57 9.81 23.26 -19.98
CA LYS A 57 10.57 24.28 -19.28
C LYS A 57 9.67 25.20 -18.50
N ILE A 58 10.16 25.61 -17.34
CA ILE A 58 9.60 26.69 -16.53
C ILE A 58 10.70 27.71 -16.34
N ASP A 59 10.45 28.97 -16.68
CA ASP A 59 11.42 30.07 -16.60
C ASP A 59 12.73 29.81 -17.35
N ASN A 60 12.62 29.16 -18.52
CA ASN A 60 13.72 28.65 -19.35
C ASN A 60 14.57 27.53 -18.73
N GLU A 61 14.27 27.09 -17.52
CA GLU A 61 14.89 25.92 -16.91
C GLU A 61 14.17 24.64 -17.30
N LYS A 62 14.93 23.59 -17.62
CA LYS A 62 14.36 22.28 -17.96
C LYS A 62 13.87 21.60 -16.69
N VAL A 63 12.56 21.47 -16.55
CA VAL A 63 11.93 20.81 -15.40
C VAL A 63 11.61 19.34 -15.69
N GLU A 64 11.28 19.02 -16.93
CA GLU A 64 10.93 17.66 -17.33
C GLU A 64 11.34 17.38 -18.78
N SER A 65 11.75 16.15 -19.06
CA SER A 65 12.06 15.68 -20.41
C SER A 65 11.90 14.18 -20.50
N GLY A 66 11.40 13.69 -21.63
CA GLY A 66 11.24 12.26 -21.83
C GLY A 66 10.67 11.91 -23.21
N SER A 67 10.16 10.69 -23.29
CA SER A 67 9.56 10.12 -24.50
C SER A 67 8.04 10.08 -24.36
N LEU A 68 7.33 10.44 -25.43
CA LEU A 68 5.87 10.43 -25.49
C LEU A 68 5.28 9.02 -25.23
N GLU A 69 5.95 7.96 -25.68
CA GLU A 69 5.49 6.58 -25.51
C GLU A 69 5.54 6.07 -24.06
N GLU A 70 6.44 6.61 -23.24
CA GLU A 70 6.67 6.14 -21.88
C GLU A 70 5.80 6.92 -20.89
N ASP A 71 5.76 8.24 -21.10
CA ASP A 71 5.13 9.19 -20.17
C ASP A 71 3.63 9.38 -20.43
N TRP A 72 3.07 8.83 -21.52
CA TRP A 72 1.63 8.76 -21.81
C TRP A 72 1.18 7.37 -22.22
N ASP A 73 -0.08 7.05 -21.92
CA ASP A 73 -0.73 5.80 -22.33
C ASP A 73 -1.38 5.90 -23.72
N PHE A 74 -0.59 6.21 -24.75
CA PHE A 74 -1.10 6.23 -26.14
C PHE A 74 -1.35 4.84 -26.70
N LEU A 75 -0.53 3.89 -26.28
CA LEU A 75 -0.52 2.52 -26.77
C LEU A 75 -0.94 1.57 -25.66
N PRO A 76 -1.62 0.47 -26.00
CA PRO A 76 -1.84 -0.61 -25.05
C PRO A 76 -0.49 -1.13 -24.51
N PRO A 77 -0.48 -1.71 -23.29
CA PRO A 77 0.74 -2.16 -22.66
C PRO A 77 1.50 -3.14 -23.57
N LYS A 78 2.80 -2.87 -23.79
CA LYS A 78 3.69 -3.69 -24.63
C LYS A 78 3.78 -5.15 -24.15
N LYS A 79 3.49 -5.41 -22.88
CA LYS A 79 3.43 -6.74 -22.27
C LYS A 79 2.10 -6.90 -21.55
N ILE A 80 1.25 -7.77 -22.06
CA ILE A 80 0.07 -8.28 -21.34
C ILE A 80 0.52 -9.50 -20.52
N LYS A 81 -0.01 -9.67 -19.31
CA LYS A 81 0.12 -10.96 -18.60
C LYS A 81 -0.57 -12.01 -19.44
N ASP A 82 0.05 -13.17 -19.57
CA ASP A 82 -0.53 -14.28 -20.33
C ASP A 82 -1.89 -14.66 -19.70
N PRO A 83 -3.02 -14.49 -20.41
CA PRO A 83 -4.34 -14.81 -19.90
C PRO A 83 -4.54 -16.31 -19.65
N GLU A 84 -3.71 -17.17 -20.22
CA GLU A 84 -3.74 -18.62 -19.99
C GLU A 84 -2.80 -19.07 -18.87
N ALA A 85 -1.93 -18.19 -18.38
CA ALA A 85 -1.05 -18.48 -17.26
C ALA A 85 -1.85 -18.56 -15.96
N LYS A 86 -2.24 -19.78 -15.60
CA LYS A 86 -2.75 -20.11 -14.28
C LYS A 86 -1.56 -20.31 -13.34
N LYS A 87 -1.69 -19.78 -12.13
CA LYS A 87 -0.80 -20.12 -11.02
C LYS A 87 -0.74 -21.65 -10.91
N PRO A 88 0.45 -22.29 -10.99
CA PRO A 88 0.53 -23.74 -10.87
C PRO A 88 0.04 -24.18 -9.48
N GLU A 89 -0.56 -25.37 -9.38
CA GLU A 89 -1.12 -25.87 -8.12
C GLU A 89 -0.05 -26.01 -7.02
N ASP A 90 1.22 -26.17 -7.42
CA ASP A 90 2.40 -26.27 -6.54
C ASP A 90 3.02 -24.91 -6.18
N TRP A 91 2.35 -23.80 -6.51
CA TRP A 91 2.85 -22.47 -6.19
C TRP A 91 2.47 -22.06 -4.76
N ASP A 92 3.44 -22.25 -3.88
CA ASP A 92 3.36 -21.87 -2.49
C ASP A 92 3.64 -20.37 -2.28
N ASP A 93 2.61 -19.59 -1.93
CA ASP A 93 2.72 -18.17 -1.57
C ASP A 93 2.95 -17.96 -0.06
N ARG A 94 3.16 -19.03 0.72
CA ARG A 94 3.34 -18.91 2.17
C ARG A 94 4.73 -18.38 2.47
N ALA A 95 4.78 -17.14 2.98
CA ALA A 95 6.03 -16.51 3.42
C ALA A 95 6.66 -17.17 4.66
N LYS A 96 5.88 -17.99 5.40
CA LYS A 96 6.33 -18.81 6.52
C LYS A 96 5.73 -20.20 6.35
N ILE A 97 6.57 -21.22 6.45
CA ILE A 97 6.16 -22.62 6.53
C ILE A 97 6.31 -23.08 7.97
N ASP A 98 5.37 -23.88 8.46
CA ASP A 98 5.54 -24.58 9.73
C ASP A 98 6.69 -25.58 9.58
N ASP A 99 7.58 -25.63 10.57
CA ASP A 99 8.76 -26.50 10.52
C ASP A 99 8.29 -27.97 10.61
N PRO A 100 8.55 -28.80 9.59
CA PRO A 100 8.11 -30.19 9.58
C PRO A 100 8.79 -31.07 10.63
N GLU A 101 9.85 -30.60 11.29
CA GLU A 101 10.49 -31.28 12.43
C GLU A 101 9.88 -30.87 13.78
N ASP A 102 9.03 -29.84 13.80
CA ASP A 102 8.43 -29.33 15.03
C ASP A 102 7.16 -30.15 15.36
N THR A 103 7.27 -30.97 16.41
CA THR A 103 6.17 -31.79 16.90
C THR A 103 5.60 -31.12 18.14
N LYS A 104 4.27 -30.98 18.19
CA LYS A 104 3.57 -30.41 19.35
C LYS A 104 4.09 -31.06 20.65
N PRO A 105 4.80 -30.31 21.51
CA PRO A 105 5.28 -30.86 22.78
C PRO A 105 4.09 -31.36 23.60
N GLU A 106 4.25 -32.45 24.36
CA GLU A 106 3.19 -32.96 25.25
C GLU A 106 2.75 -31.90 26.29
N ASP A 107 3.56 -30.87 26.51
CA ASP A 107 3.35 -29.76 27.44
C ASP A 107 2.78 -28.48 26.76
N TRP A 108 2.25 -28.59 25.54
CA TRP A 108 1.70 -27.47 24.76
C TRP A 108 0.27 -27.07 25.16
N ASP A 109 -0.51 -27.99 25.73
CA ASP A 109 -1.82 -27.70 26.32
C ASP A 109 -1.67 -27.49 27.84
N LYS A 110 -0.87 -26.50 28.24
CA LYS A 110 -0.96 -26.02 29.61
C LYS A 110 -2.27 -25.24 29.77
N PRO A 111 -3.11 -25.56 30.76
CA PRO A 111 -4.34 -24.80 30.98
C PRO A 111 -3.98 -23.35 31.26
N GLU A 112 -4.63 -22.41 30.55
CA GLU A 112 -4.38 -20.96 30.71
C GLU A 112 -4.58 -20.49 32.15
N ASN A 113 -5.36 -21.23 32.94
CA ASN A 113 -5.54 -20.96 34.36
C ASN A 113 -5.31 -22.23 35.20
N ILE A 114 -4.48 -22.10 36.22
CA ILE A 114 -4.22 -23.14 37.23
C ILE A 114 -4.89 -22.74 38.56
N PRO A 115 -5.38 -23.69 39.36
CA PRO A 115 -5.83 -23.40 40.73
C PRO A 115 -4.72 -22.72 41.52
N ASP A 116 -5.02 -21.60 42.16
CA ASP A 116 -4.05 -20.83 42.95
C ASP A 116 -3.52 -21.69 44.12
N PRO A 117 -2.22 -22.05 44.12
CA PRO A 117 -1.63 -22.86 45.17
C PRO A 117 -1.57 -22.14 46.53
N ASP A 118 -1.72 -20.81 46.55
CA ASP A 118 -1.75 -19.97 47.75
C ASP A 118 -3.17 -19.66 48.24
N ALA A 119 -4.21 -20.07 47.50
CA ALA A 119 -5.59 -19.92 47.95
C ALA A 119 -5.86 -20.79 49.19
N LYS A 120 -6.30 -20.14 50.28
CA LYS A 120 -6.75 -20.82 51.50
C LYS A 120 -8.25 -20.65 51.65
N LYS A 121 -8.93 -21.72 52.06
CA LYS A 121 -10.34 -21.68 52.43
C LYS A 121 -10.57 -20.62 53.52
N PRO A 122 -11.50 -19.68 53.34
CA PRO A 122 -11.85 -18.71 54.36
C PRO A 122 -12.38 -19.40 55.63
N ASP A 123 -12.03 -18.89 56.81
CA ASP A 123 -12.49 -19.43 58.10
C ASP A 123 -14.03 -19.35 58.29
N ASP A 124 -14.71 -18.51 57.50
CA ASP A 124 -16.16 -18.27 57.54
C ASP A 124 -16.94 -19.08 56.49
N TRP A 125 -16.29 -20.03 55.80
CA TRP A 125 -16.92 -20.85 54.74
C TRP A 125 -17.64 -22.08 55.33
N ASP A 126 -18.95 -22.19 55.10
CA ASP A 126 -19.77 -23.30 55.57
C ASP A 126 -20.14 -24.23 54.40
N GLU A 127 -19.61 -25.46 54.39
CA GLU A 127 -19.82 -26.42 53.29
C GLU A 127 -21.28 -26.89 53.16
N ASP A 128 -22.09 -26.79 54.22
CA ASP A 128 -23.50 -27.22 54.21
C ASP A 128 -24.42 -26.15 53.58
N MET A 129 -24.04 -24.87 53.69
CA MET A 129 -24.79 -23.73 53.15
C MET A 129 -24.22 -23.21 51.82
N ASP A 130 -22.89 -23.18 51.66
CA ASP A 130 -22.18 -22.59 50.52
C ASP A 130 -21.63 -23.63 49.52
N GLY A 131 -21.57 -24.91 49.91
CA GLY A 131 -21.09 -26.03 49.07
C GLY A 131 -19.57 -26.29 49.14
N GLU A 132 -19.07 -27.19 48.28
CA GLU A 132 -17.64 -27.50 48.20
C GLU A 132 -16.84 -26.27 47.75
N TRP A 133 -15.79 -25.93 48.51
CA TRP A 133 -14.94 -24.77 48.23
C TRP A 133 -13.96 -25.07 47.07
N GLU A 134 -13.99 -24.24 46.03
CA GLU A 134 -13.02 -24.29 44.93
C GLU A 134 -12.04 -23.09 44.99
N PRO A 135 -10.72 -23.32 44.87
CA PRO A 135 -9.73 -22.24 44.84
C PRO A 135 -9.87 -21.37 43.59
N ALA A 136 -9.49 -20.09 43.70
CA ALA A 136 -9.48 -19.18 42.57
C ALA A 136 -8.50 -19.67 41.49
N MET A 137 -8.89 -19.59 40.21
CA MET A 137 -8.00 -19.92 39.10
C MET A 137 -7.14 -18.70 38.78
N ILE A 138 -5.81 -18.85 38.80
CA ILE A 138 -4.83 -17.82 38.42
C ILE A 138 -4.26 -18.13 37.04
N PRO A 139 -3.88 -17.10 36.25
CA PRO A 139 -3.23 -17.31 34.96
C PRO A 139 -1.92 -18.07 35.16
N ASN A 140 -1.71 -19.12 34.38
CA ASN A 140 -0.49 -19.91 34.45
C ASN A 140 0.73 -19.01 34.17
N PRO A 141 1.75 -18.97 35.04
CA PRO A 141 2.95 -18.17 34.82
C PRO A 141 3.89 -18.73 33.73
N GLU A 142 3.64 -19.94 33.21
CA GLU A 142 4.36 -20.57 32.08
C GLU A 142 3.68 -20.35 30.72
#